data_AF-A0AAD2E4L5-F1
#
_entry.id   AF-A0AAD2E4L5-F1
#
_cell.length_a   1.000
_cell.length_b   1.000
_cell.length_c   1.000
_cell.angle_alpha   90.00
_cell.angle_beta   90.00
_cell.angle_gamma   90.00
#
_symmetry.space_group_name_H-M   'P 1'
#
loop_
_entity.id
_entity.type
_entity.pdbx_description
1 polymer ?
#
loop_
_entity_poly.entity_id
_entity_poly.type
_entity_poly.pdbx_seq_one_letter_code
_entity_poly.pdbx_strand_id
1 'polypeptide(L)'
;MANALTDWLSLPHTDGRNPGQLGAVPEFIFSCSKQKSLLKGLVKGVAGIVGLDRSNFSLSAQISNTVSSPNLFALCLSGSPSAPGLVFLGTSGPYYFYPQSDLSKYLIYTPLPSNPLRSSLEIYRYPSAEYFIGLISIKVNGRVVQFDHTLLNIDANGLVGPS
;
A
#
# COMPACT_ATOMS: atom_id res chain seq x y z
N MET A 1 -6.47 23.70 -8.90
CA MET A 1 -6.75 22.46 -9.64
C MET A 1 -5.44 21.73 -9.84
N ALA A 2 -5.40 20.45 -9.47
CA ALA A 2 -4.26 19.58 -9.76
C ALA A 2 -4.57 18.84 -11.07
N ASN A 3 -3.60 18.79 -11.98
CA ASN A 3 -3.76 18.15 -13.27
C ASN A 3 -3.12 16.76 -13.22
N ALA A 4 -3.76 15.77 -13.85
CA ALA A 4 -3.11 14.52 -14.17
C ALA A 4 -2.04 14.78 -15.24
N LEU A 5 -0.85 14.27 -15.01
CA LEU A 5 0.32 14.36 -15.88
C LEU A 5 0.89 12.97 -16.10
N THR A 6 1.64 12.81 -17.18
CA THR A 6 2.36 11.59 -17.51
C THR A 6 3.83 11.90 -17.68
N ASP A 7 4.69 11.07 -17.11
CA ASP A 7 6.14 11.13 -17.29
C ASP A 7 6.75 9.73 -17.08
N TRP A 8 8.06 9.61 -17.15
CA TRP A 8 8.78 8.38 -16.94
C TRP A 8 9.02 8.16 -15.44
N LEU A 9 8.72 6.96 -14.96
CA LEU A 9 9.18 6.50 -13.66
C LEU A 9 10.21 5.39 -13.84
N SER A 10 11.41 5.57 -13.27
CA SER A 10 12.45 4.55 -13.30
C SER A 10 12.57 3.85 -11.95
N LEU A 11 12.53 2.52 -11.95
CA LEU A 11 12.66 1.69 -10.77
C LEU A 11 13.60 0.51 -11.05
N PRO A 12 14.40 0.06 -10.08
CA PRO A 12 15.26 -1.11 -10.28
C PRO A 12 14.43 -2.38 -10.40
N HIS A 13 14.78 -3.22 -11.37
CA HIS A 13 14.36 -4.62 -11.38
C HIS A 13 14.99 -5.37 -10.20
N THR A 14 14.42 -6.50 -9.81
CA THR A 14 15.03 -7.37 -8.81
C THR A 14 14.63 -8.82 -9.03
N ASP A 15 15.55 -9.72 -8.73
CA ASP A 15 15.32 -11.17 -8.61
C ASP A 15 14.90 -11.58 -7.19
N GLY A 16 14.62 -10.59 -6.32
CA GLY A 16 14.30 -10.77 -4.92
C GLY A 16 15.49 -10.58 -3.98
N ARG A 17 16.72 -10.44 -4.48
CA ARG A 17 17.95 -10.30 -3.65
C ARG A 17 18.42 -8.87 -3.54
N ASN A 18 18.76 -8.27 -4.67
CA ASN A 18 19.33 -6.93 -4.75
C ASN A 18 18.65 -6.14 -5.88
N PRO A 19 18.67 -4.80 -5.81
CA PRO A 19 18.35 -3.96 -6.96
C PRO A 19 19.28 -4.29 -8.14
N GLY A 20 18.68 -4.56 -9.29
CA GLY A 20 19.35 -4.78 -10.57
C GLY A 20 19.31 -3.53 -11.44
N GLN A 21 19.21 -3.73 -12.76
CA GLN A 21 19.12 -2.64 -13.72
C GLN A 21 17.82 -1.82 -13.56
N LEU A 22 17.88 -0.53 -13.88
CA LEU A 22 16.70 0.32 -13.90
C LEU A 22 15.80 -0.05 -15.08
N GLY A 23 14.55 -0.36 -14.78
CA GLY A 23 13.46 -0.44 -15.73
C GLY A 23 12.71 0.88 -15.80
N ALA A 24 12.21 1.20 -17.00
CA ALA A 24 11.34 2.36 -17.20
C ALA A 24 9.87 1.94 -17.18
N VAL A 25 9.06 2.73 -16.49
CA VAL A 25 7.60 2.72 -16.55
C VAL A 25 7.21 3.96 -17.37
N PRO A 26 7.06 3.84 -18.70
CA PRO A 26 6.65 4.95 -19.54
C PRO A 26 5.21 5.35 -19.20
N GLU A 27 4.89 6.62 -19.47
CA GLU A 27 3.54 7.18 -19.30
C GLU A 27 2.96 6.99 -17.89
N PHE A 28 3.81 6.98 -16.85
CA PHE A 28 3.38 6.91 -15.47
C PHE A 28 2.52 8.12 -15.13
N ILE A 29 1.28 7.88 -14.71
CA ILE A 29 0.29 8.90 -14.39
C ILE A 29 0.48 9.36 -12.95
N PHE A 30 0.60 10.66 -12.74
CA PHE A 30 0.69 11.28 -11.43
C PHE A 30 0.03 12.66 -11.43
N SER A 31 -0.07 13.27 -10.25
CA SER A 31 -0.68 14.59 -10.08
C SER A 31 0.34 15.57 -9.52
N CYS A 32 0.42 16.75 -10.15
CA CYS A 32 1.27 17.86 -9.67
C CYS A 32 0.44 18.99 -9.09
N SER A 33 0.98 19.63 -8.04
CA SER A 33 0.43 20.85 -7.48
C SER A 33 1.53 21.81 -7.05
N LYS A 34 1.33 23.10 -7.33
CA LYS A 34 2.21 24.19 -6.86
C LYS A 34 1.93 24.58 -5.41
N GLN A 35 0.91 23.99 -4.79
CA GLN A 35 0.44 24.36 -3.47
C GLN A 35 1.31 23.72 -2.39
N LYS A 36 2.25 24.50 -1.84
CA LYS A 36 3.17 24.05 -0.78
C LYS A 36 2.47 23.54 0.48
N SER A 37 1.23 23.98 0.75
CA SER A 37 0.47 23.50 1.92
C SER A 37 0.13 22.01 1.86
N LEU A 38 0.18 21.38 0.68
CA LEU A 38 0.00 19.93 0.54
C LEU A 38 1.17 19.12 1.13
N LEU A 39 2.33 19.75 1.30
CA LEU A 39 3.50 19.13 1.92
C LEU A 39 3.55 19.37 3.45
N LYS A 40 2.61 20.17 3.99
CA LYS A 40 2.57 20.46 5.42
C LYS A 40 2.29 19.17 6.20
N GLY A 41 3.16 18.84 7.15
CA GLY A 41 3.07 17.62 7.96
C GLY A 41 3.84 16.43 7.39
N LEU A 42 4.39 16.54 6.18
CA LEU A 42 5.28 15.52 5.63
C LEU A 42 6.72 15.72 6.09
N VAL A 43 7.53 14.67 5.97
CA VAL A 43 8.96 14.68 6.30
C VAL A 43 9.69 15.75 5.50
N LYS A 44 10.61 16.48 6.14
CA LYS A 44 11.39 17.54 5.48
C LYS A 44 12.14 16.99 4.27
N GLY A 45 11.99 17.67 3.12
CA GLY A 45 12.71 17.35 1.89
C GLY A 45 11.95 16.44 0.92
N VAL A 46 10.78 15.91 1.29
CA VAL A 46 9.95 15.15 0.33
C VAL A 46 9.23 16.07 -0.65
N ALA A 47 9.03 15.58 -1.87
CA ALA A 47 8.31 16.30 -2.93
C ALA A 47 6.83 15.93 -3.06
N GLY A 48 6.38 14.87 -2.37
CA GLY A 48 5.02 14.36 -2.48
C GLY A 48 4.82 13.03 -1.76
N ILE A 49 3.80 12.28 -2.20
CA ILE A 49 3.37 11.01 -1.62
C ILE A 49 3.24 9.99 -2.76
N VAL A 50 3.59 8.74 -2.48
CA VAL A 50 3.34 7.59 -3.36
C VAL A 50 2.13 6.83 -2.83
N GLY A 51 1.10 6.68 -3.66
CA GLY A 51 -0.09 5.89 -3.32
C GLY A 51 0.13 4.41 -3.62
N LEU A 52 -0.15 3.55 -2.63
CA LEU A 52 -0.15 2.08 -2.76
C LEU A 52 -1.57 1.51 -2.62
N ASP A 53 -2.59 2.35 -2.70
CA ASP A 53 -4.00 1.98 -2.54
C ASP A 53 -4.51 1.07 -3.67
N ARG A 54 -5.76 0.61 -3.56
CA ARG A 54 -6.42 -0.27 -4.53
C ARG A 54 -6.96 0.48 -5.75
N SER A 55 -6.51 1.71 -5.99
CA SER A 55 -6.92 2.48 -7.17
C SER A 55 -6.15 2.03 -8.42
N ASN A 56 -6.75 2.22 -9.60
CA ASN A 56 -6.09 1.89 -10.87
C ASN A 56 -4.87 2.77 -11.18
N PHE A 57 -4.69 3.87 -10.44
CA PHE A 57 -3.57 4.80 -10.57
C PHE A 57 -2.55 4.68 -9.43
N SER A 58 -2.68 3.68 -8.56
CA SER A 58 -1.66 3.41 -7.55
C SER A 58 -0.35 2.97 -8.19
N LEU A 59 0.77 3.12 -7.47
CA LEU A 59 2.07 2.71 -7.98
C LEU A 59 2.08 1.22 -8.37
N SER A 60 1.49 0.36 -7.54
CA SER A 60 1.37 -1.08 -7.79
C SER A 60 0.55 -1.37 -9.05
N ALA A 61 -0.62 -0.73 -9.19
CA ALA A 61 -1.51 -0.95 -10.33
C ALA A 61 -0.89 -0.51 -11.65
N GLN A 62 -0.26 0.67 -11.67
CA GLN A 62 0.38 1.18 -12.88
C GLN A 62 1.57 0.31 -13.31
N ILE A 63 2.44 -0.11 -12.38
CA ILE A 63 3.54 -1.03 -12.70
C ILE A 63 3.01 -2.35 -13.21
N SER A 64 2.03 -2.93 -12.51
CA SER A 64 1.39 -4.18 -12.89
C SER A 64 0.87 -4.16 -14.33
N ASN A 65 0.20 -3.06 -14.71
CA ASN A 65 -0.29 -2.87 -16.08
C ASN A 65 0.85 -2.71 -17.08
N THR A 66 1.87 -1.89 -16.79
CA THR A 66 2.96 -1.58 -17.71
C THR A 66 3.83 -2.80 -18.03
N VAL A 67 4.14 -3.63 -17.03
CA VAL A 67 5.03 -4.80 -17.21
C VAL A 67 4.28 -6.14 -17.18
N SER A 68 2.94 -6.11 -17.26
CA SER A 68 2.08 -7.30 -17.25
C SER A 68 2.38 -8.26 -16.08
N SER A 69 2.54 -7.69 -14.89
CA SER A 69 2.79 -8.44 -13.65
C SER A 69 1.57 -8.44 -12.73
N PRO A 70 1.49 -9.31 -11.70
CA PRO A 70 0.40 -9.26 -10.74
C PRO A 70 0.27 -7.90 -10.03
N ASN A 71 -0.96 -7.40 -9.84
CA ASN A 71 -1.17 -6.18 -9.06
C ASN A 71 -1.08 -6.46 -7.56
N LEU A 72 0.16 -6.52 -7.06
CA LEU A 72 0.46 -6.75 -5.66
C LEU A 72 1.79 -6.08 -5.29
N PHE A 73 1.97 -5.82 -4.00
CA PHE A 73 3.22 -5.32 -3.45
C PHE A 73 3.51 -5.96 -2.08
N ALA A 74 4.77 -5.95 -1.68
CA ALA A 74 5.20 -6.32 -0.33
C ALA A 74 6.03 -5.20 0.29
N LEU A 75 5.79 -4.90 1.57
CA LEU A 75 6.51 -3.87 2.32
C LEU A 75 7.33 -4.49 3.44
N CYS A 76 8.57 -4.04 3.57
CA CYS A 76 9.42 -4.28 4.72
C CYS A 76 9.94 -2.93 5.23
N LEU A 77 9.20 -2.32 6.15
CA LEU A 77 9.58 -1.01 6.72
C LEU A 77 10.68 -1.20 7.77
N SER A 78 11.74 -0.39 7.67
CA SER A 78 12.80 -0.35 8.67
C SER A 78 12.39 0.52 9.85
N GLY A 79 12.58 0.01 11.07
CA GLY A 79 12.47 0.81 12.29
C GLY A 79 13.72 1.67 12.58
N SER A 80 14.79 1.51 11.79
CA SER A 80 16.02 2.28 11.95
C SER A 80 16.05 3.47 11.00
N PRO A 81 16.41 4.68 11.47
CA PRO A 81 16.58 5.83 10.58
C PRO A 81 17.82 5.73 9.68
N SER A 82 18.74 4.80 9.97
CA SER A 82 20.01 4.63 9.23
C SER A 82 20.05 3.39 8.33
N ALA A 83 19.02 2.55 8.34
CA ALA A 83 18.92 1.38 7.47
C ALA A 83 17.64 1.46 6.63
N PRO A 84 17.72 1.34 5.29
CA PRO A 84 16.54 1.44 4.44
C PRO A 84 15.62 0.23 4.60
N GLY A 85 14.31 0.48 4.50
CA GLY A 85 13.33 -0.55 4.22
C GLY A 85 13.25 -0.88 2.73
N LEU A 86 12.35 -1.77 2.35
CA LEU A 86 12.17 -2.24 0.97
C LEU A 86 10.68 -2.30 0.59
N VAL A 87 10.42 -2.10 -0.70
CA VAL A 87 9.15 -2.41 -1.35
C VAL A 87 9.40 -3.30 -2.56
N PHE A 88 8.67 -4.41 -2.65
CA PHE A 88 8.61 -5.24 -3.85
C PHE A 88 7.29 -4.97 -4.56
N LEU A 89 7.32 -4.82 -5.88
CA LEU A 89 6.17 -4.49 -6.71
C LEU A 89 6.02 -5.56 -7.78
N GLY A 90 4.80 -6.03 -8.04
CA GLY A 90 4.54 -6.95 -9.14
C GLY A 90 5.00 -8.39 -8.93
N THR A 91 5.30 -8.80 -7.70
CA THR A 91 5.82 -10.16 -7.42
C THR A 91 5.47 -10.66 -6.03
N SER A 92 4.97 -11.90 -5.93
CA SER A 92 4.68 -12.59 -4.67
C SER A 92 5.93 -13.21 -4.01
N GLY A 93 7.11 -13.01 -4.60
CA GLY A 93 8.38 -13.56 -4.15
C GLY A 93 9.24 -14.07 -5.32
N PRO A 94 10.48 -14.49 -5.06
CA PRO A 94 11.08 -14.60 -3.73
C PRO A 94 11.45 -13.24 -3.12
N TYR A 95 11.50 -13.17 -1.79
CA TYR A 95 11.98 -12.01 -1.03
C TYR A 95 13.19 -12.45 -0.19
N TYR A 96 14.40 -12.37 -0.75
CA TYR A 96 15.60 -12.86 -0.11
C TYR A 96 16.16 -11.84 0.88
N PHE A 97 16.22 -12.22 2.16
CA PHE A 97 16.90 -11.48 3.21
C PHE A 97 18.11 -12.25 3.72
N TYR A 98 19.12 -11.56 4.24
CA TYR A 98 20.31 -12.21 4.79
C TYR A 98 19.92 -13.24 5.87
N PRO A 99 20.48 -14.48 5.84
CA PRO A 99 21.56 -14.98 4.99
C PRO A 99 21.07 -15.79 3.75
N GLN A 100 20.14 -15.23 2.95
CA GLN A 100 19.45 -15.85 1.79
C GLN A 100 18.16 -16.62 2.12
N SER A 101 17.45 -16.21 3.17
CA SER A 101 16.12 -16.71 3.49
C SER A 101 15.08 -16.02 2.61
N ASP A 102 14.30 -16.81 1.87
CA ASP A 102 13.15 -16.32 1.12
C ASP A 102 11.94 -16.16 2.07
N LEU A 103 11.66 -14.91 2.46
CA LEU A 103 10.58 -14.59 3.41
C LEU A 103 9.19 -14.83 2.83
N SER A 104 9.04 -14.89 1.51
CA SER A 104 7.73 -15.14 0.87
C SER A 104 7.10 -16.48 1.29
N LYS A 105 7.95 -17.46 1.65
CA LYS A 105 7.54 -18.81 2.11
C LYS A 105 6.98 -18.85 3.53
N TYR A 106 7.15 -17.78 4.31
CA TYR A 106 6.73 -17.71 5.71
C TYR A 106 5.54 -16.76 5.93
N LEU A 107 4.95 -16.26 4.85
CA LEU A 107 3.81 -15.36 4.92
C LEU A 107 2.58 -16.09 5.46
N ILE A 108 1.89 -15.43 6.40
CA ILE A 108 0.59 -15.86 6.92
C ILE A 108 -0.45 -14.92 6.33
N TYR A 109 -1.46 -15.51 5.69
CA TYR A 109 -2.45 -14.76 4.92
C TYR A 109 -3.75 -14.58 5.69
N THR A 110 -4.42 -13.46 5.40
CA THR A 110 -5.79 -13.16 5.80
C THR A 110 -6.51 -12.50 4.62
N PRO A 111 -7.83 -12.68 4.45
CA PRO A 111 -8.58 -11.98 3.42
C PRO A 111 -8.47 -10.46 3.55
N LEU A 112 -8.51 -9.77 2.41
CA LEU A 112 -8.54 -8.31 2.31
C LEU A 112 -9.96 -7.84 1.93
N PRO A 113 -10.90 -7.72 2.89
CA PRO A 113 -12.24 -7.25 2.60
C PRO A 113 -12.22 -5.85 1.97
N SER A 114 -13.13 -5.62 1.02
CA SER A 114 -13.41 -4.28 0.50
C SER A 114 -14.41 -3.57 1.41
N ASN A 115 -14.08 -2.37 1.86
CA ASN A 115 -15.07 -1.49 2.47
C ASN A 115 -15.89 -0.81 1.34
N PRO A 116 -17.23 -0.92 1.33
CA PRO A 116 -18.06 -0.36 0.26
C PRO A 116 -18.11 1.18 0.23
N LEU A 117 -17.62 1.91 1.24
CA LEU A 117 -17.60 3.38 1.26
C LEU A 117 -16.20 3.97 1.35
N ARG A 118 -15.95 5.03 0.56
CA ARG A 118 -14.84 5.95 0.76
C ARG A 118 -15.26 7.06 1.73
N SER A 119 -14.68 7.09 2.92
CA SER A 119 -14.82 8.22 3.85
C SER A 119 -14.13 9.45 3.25
N SER A 120 -14.92 10.42 2.77
CA SER A 120 -14.68 11.89 2.89
C SER A 120 -15.51 12.75 1.92
N LEU A 121 -16.13 12.20 0.86
CA LEU A 121 -16.93 12.96 -0.10
C LEU A 121 -18.12 12.12 -0.60
N GLU A 122 -19.33 12.46 -0.17
CA GLU A 122 -20.62 11.77 -0.44
C GLU A 122 -21.01 11.65 -1.93
N ILE A 123 -20.21 12.17 -2.85
CA ILE A 123 -20.61 12.39 -4.25
C ILE A 123 -20.30 11.15 -5.12
N TYR A 124 -19.49 10.21 -4.64
CA TYR A 124 -19.14 9.01 -5.41
C TYR A 124 -19.16 7.75 -4.53
N ARG A 125 -20.18 6.88 -4.69
CA ARG A 125 -20.28 5.55 -4.07
C ARG A 125 -19.31 4.55 -4.72
N TYR A 126 -18.01 4.78 -4.58
CA TYR A 126 -17.00 3.77 -4.90
C TYR A 126 -16.51 3.09 -3.63
N PRO A 127 -16.11 1.80 -3.71
CA PRO A 127 -15.44 1.14 -2.61
C PRO A 127 -14.22 1.93 -2.13
N SER A 128 -13.90 1.85 -0.83
CA SER A 128 -12.63 2.38 -0.33
C SER A 128 -11.46 1.74 -1.06
N ALA A 129 -10.45 2.56 -1.36
CA ALA A 129 -9.18 2.10 -1.92
C ALA A 129 -8.22 1.58 -0.84
N GLU A 130 -8.59 1.66 0.44
CA GLU A 130 -7.75 1.22 1.57
C GLU A 130 -7.73 -0.31 1.71
N TYR A 131 -6.75 -0.81 2.48
CA TYR A 131 -6.63 -2.22 2.83
C TYR A 131 -7.18 -2.46 4.23
N PHE A 132 -8.23 -3.27 4.32
CA PHE A 132 -8.79 -3.74 5.58
C PHE A 132 -8.42 -5.19 5.81
N ILE A 133 -8.39 -5.60 7.07
CA ILE A 133 -8.26 -7.00 7.50
C ILE A 133 -9.37 -7.35 8.49
N GLY A 134 -9.83 -8.59 8.50
CA GLY A 134 -10.88 -9.06 9.41
C GLY A 134 -10.34 -9.34 10.82
N LEU A 135 -10.14 -8.29 11.61
CA LEU A 135 -9.75 -8.44 13.02
C LEU A 135 -10.91 -9.00 13.85
N ILE A 136 -10.67 -10.04 14.65
CA ILE A 136 -11.70 -10.68 15.50
C ILE A 136 -11.49 -10.45 16.99
N SER A 137 -10.24 -10.38 17.45
CA SER A 137 -9.91 -10.24 18.87
C SER A 137 -8.50 -9.69 19.03
N ILE A 138 -8.25 -9.02 20.16
CA ILE A 138 -6.93 -8.55 20.57
C ILE A 138 -6.56 -9.31 21.85
N LYS A 139 -5.35 -9.85 21.90
CA LYS A 139 -4.82 -10.55 23.08
C LYS A 139 -3.56 -9.87 23.60
N VAL A 140 -3.48 -9.68 24.91
CA VAL A 140 -2.29 -9.17 25.62
C VAL A 140 -1.87 -10.22 26.64
N ASN A 141 -0.63 -10.70 26.57
CA ASN A 141 -0.10 -11.78 27.41
C ASN A 141 -1.03 -13.02 27.42
N GLY A 142 -1.57 -13.38 26.26
CA GLY A 142 -2.48 -14.51 26.09
C GLY A 142 -3.93 -14.27 26.53
N ARG A 143 -4.24 -13.12 27.16
CA ARG A 143 -5.59 -12.79 27.63
C ARG A 143 -6.32 -11.91 26.63
N VAL A 144 -7.57 -12.25 26.34
CA VAL A 144 -8.44 -11.46 25.44
C VAL A 144 -8.78 -10.12 26.11
N VAL A 145 -8.51 -9.02 25.41
CA VAL A 145 -8.91 -7.67 25.82
C VAL A 145 -10.43 -7.56 25.67
N GLN A 146 -11.11 -7.09 26.71
CA GLN A 146 -12.56 -6.93 26.72
C GLN A 146 -12.94 -5.58 26.12
N PHE A 147 -13.70 -5.60 25.03
CA PHE A 147 -14.31 -4.44 24.40
C PHE A 147 -15.51 -4.91 23.57
N ASP A 148 -16.31 -3.96 23.10
CA ASP A 148 -17.43 -4.29 22.21
C ASP A 148 -16.91 -4.75 20.84
N HIS A 149 -17.04 -6.05 20.55
CA HIS A 149 -16.56 -6.65 19.30
C HIS A 149 -17.34 -6.16 18.07
N THR A 150 -18.52 -5.55 18.24
CA THR A 150 -19.25 -4.95 17.11
C THR A 150 -18.47 -3.81 16.47
N LEU A 151 -17.55 -3.18 17.20
CA LEU A 151 -16.63 -2.16 16.69
C LEU A 151 -15.67 -2.69 15.61
N LEU A 152 -15.51 -4.01 15.47
CA LEU A 152 -14.63 -4.62 14.49
C LEU A 152 -15.33 -4.94 13.16
N ASN A 153 -16.66 -4.89 13.13
CA ASN A 153 -17.41 -5.21 11.93
C ASN A 153 -17.42 -4.02 10.97
N ILE A 154 -17.19 -4.33 9.70
CA ILE A 154 -17.50 -3.43 8.58
C ILE A 154 -18.93 -3.78 8.17
N ASP A 155 -19.87 -2.88 8.42
CA ASP A 155 -21.26 -3.10 8.05
C ASP A 155 -21.47 -2.99 6.52
N ALA A 156 -22.69 -3.29 6.06
CA ALA A 156 -23.05 -3.15 4.65
C ALA A 156 -22.96 -1.70 4.13
N ASN A 157 -22.94 -0.73 5.05
CA ASN A 157 -22.75 0.68 4.77
C ASN A 157 -21.29 1.10 4.86
N GLY A 158 -20.32 0.19 5.09
CA GLY A 158 -18.91 0.54 5.17
C GLY A 158 -18.50 1.33 6.41
N LEU A 159 -19.39 1.44 7.40
CA LEU A 159 -19.07 2.00 8.70
C LEU A 159 -18.36 0.94 9.54
N VAL A 160 -17.32 1.38 10.26
CA VAL A 160 -16.63 0.57 11.26
C VAL A 160 -17.21 0.96 12.61
N GLY A 161 -17.97 0.07 13.25
CA GLY A 161 -18.68 0.40 14.48
C GLY A 161 -19.99 -0.38 14.65
N PRO A 162 -20.65 -0.26 15.83
CA PRO A 162 -22.00 -0.76 16.01
C PRO A 162 -22.95 -0.12 15.00
N SER A 163 -23.78 -0.96 14.37
CA SER A 163 -24.88 -0.57 13.48
C SER A 163 -26.07 0.01 14.24
#